data_AF-C7N2C2-F1
#
_entry.id   AF-C7N2C2-F1
#
_cell.length_a   1.000
_cell.length_b   1.000
_cell.length_c   1.000
_cell.angle_alpha   90.00
_cell.angle_beta   90.00
_cell.angle_gamma   90.00
#
_symmetry.space_group_name_H-M   'P 1'
#
loop_
_entity.id
_entity.type
_entity.pdbx_description
1 polymer ?
#
loop_
_entity_poly.entity_id
_entity_poly.type
_entity_poly.pdbx_seq_one_letter_code
_entity_poly.pdbx_strand_id
1 'polypeptide(L)' 'MDIASISVIANVAALVVVIVVAIAWLMAIAMFVDLAKSKGHFTEGGSFALWFVGIFASPFVLGLYAVGLPNKHE' A
#
# COMPACT_ATOMS: atom_id res chain seq x y z
N MET A 1 11.29 35.40 -12.64
CA MET A 1 10.29 34.33 -12.65
C MET A 1 9.02 34.92 -12.07
N ASP A 2 7.93 34.92 -12.83
CA ASP A 2 6.66 35.50 -12.38
C ASP A 2 5.90 34.52 -11.46
N ILE A 3 4.91 35.04 -10.73
CA ILE A 3 4.13 34.28 -9.76
C ILE A 3 3.39 33.11 -10.45
N ALA A 4 3.00 33.28 -11.71
CA ALA A 4 2.36 32.24 -12.52
C ALA A 4 3.29 31.05 -12.81
N SER A 5 4.55 31.29 -13.17
CA SER A 5 5.52 30.20 -13.37
C SER A 5 5.81 29.43 -12.07
N ILE A 6 5.86 30.12 -10.92
CA ILE A 6 6.10 29.49 -9.62
C ILE A 6 4.95 28.57 -9.21
N SER A 7 3.70 28.99 -9.41
CA SER A 7 2.54 28.17 -9.06
C SER A 7 2.43 26.90 -9.91
N VAL A 8 2.76 26.99 -11.20
CA VAL A 8 2.80 25.82 -12.10
C VAL A 8 3.85 24.81 -11.63
N ILE A 9 5.07 25.26 -11.33
CA ILE A 9 6.14 24.37 -10.85
C ILE A 9 5.73 23.70 -9.53
N ALA A 10 5.15 24.46 -8.60
CA ALA A 10 4.67 23.92 -7.33
C ALA A 10 3.59 22.85 -7.51
N ASN A 11 2.62 23.07 -8.41
CA ASN A 11 1.57 22.11 -8.71
C ASN A 11 2.11 20.83 -9.35
N VAL A 12 3.05 20.95 -10.28
CA VAL A 12 3.72 19.79 -10.89
C VAL A 12 4.52 19.01 -9.84
N ALA A 13 5.29 19.69 -9.00
CA ALA A 13 6.04 19.05 -7.93
C ALA A 13 5.11 18.32 -6.94
N ALA A 14 4.01 18.96 -6.52
CA ALA A 14 3.01 18.34 -5.66
C ALA A 14 2.40 17.08 -6.31
N LEU A 15 2.07 17.13 -7.60
CA LEU A 15 1.56 15.97 -8.34
C LEU A 15 2.56 14.80 -8.36
N VAL A 16 3.84 15.09 -8.62
CA VAL A 16 4.90 14.07 -8.59
C VAL A 16 5.00 13.42 -7.21
N VAL A 17 4.98 14.22 -6.14
CA VAL A 17 5.00 13.70 -4.76
C VAL A 17 3.81 12.79 -4.50
N VAL A 18 2.60 13.20 -4.91
CA VAL A 18 1.38 12.39 -4.74
C VAL A 18 1.51 11.05 -5.46
N ILE A 19 2.02 11.03 -6.69
CA ILE A 19 2.21 9.80 -7.47
C ILE A 19 3.22 8.87 -6.77
N VAL A 20 4.36 9.41 -6.32
CA VAL A 20 5.39 8.62 -5.63
C VAL A 20 4.83 8.01 -4.33
N VAL A 21 4.09 8.79 -3.55
CA VAL A 21 3.45 8.32 -2.32
C VAL A 21 2.41 7.24 -2.62
N ALA A 22 1.60 7.40 -3.67
CA ALA A 22 0.62 6.39 -4.08
C ALA A 22 1.29 5.07 -4.51
N ILE A 23 2.41 5.12 -5.23
CA ILE A 23 3.17 3.93 -5.59
C ILE A 23 3.74 3.25 -4.34
N ALA A 24 4.37 4.02 -3.44
CA ALA A 24 4.91 3.47 -2.19
C ALA A 24 3.82 2.82 -1.33
N TRP A 25 2.62 3.40 -1.30
CA TRP A 25 1.44 2.86 -0.62
C TRP A 25 1.03 1.50 -1.19
N LEU A 26 0.93 1.38 -2.51
CA LEU A 26 0.59 0.11 -3.18
C LEU A 26 1.68 -0.96 -2.98
N MET A 27 2.96 -0.56 -2.99
CA MET A 27 4.07 -1.47 -2.71
C MET A 27 4.02 -2.02 -1.28
N ALA A 28 3.73 -1.18 -0.29
CA ALA A 28 3.58 -1.62 1.09
C ALA A 28 2.46 -2.66 1.24
N ILE A 29 1.32 -2.44 0.58
CA ILE A 29 0.23 -3.42 0.53
C ILE A 29 0.69 -4.75 -0.06
N ALA A 30 1.37 -4.72 -1.21
CA ALA A 30 1.88 -5.92 -1.86
C ALA A 30 2.80 -6.74 -0.94
N MET A 31 3.73 -6.06 -0.24
CA MET A 31 4.63 -6.70 0.73
C MET A 31 3.86 -7.38 1.87
N PHE A 32 2.83 -6.74 2.43
CA PHE A 32 2.03 -7.35 3.49
C PHE A 32 1.15 -8.50 3.01
N VAL A 33 0.62 -8.42 1.79
CA VAL A 33 -0.09 -9.54 1.16
C VAL A 33 0.86 -10.73 0.95
N ASP A 34 2.09 -10.48 0.51
CA ASP A 34 3.09 -11.53 0.32
C ASP A 34 3.57 -12.13 1.64
N LEU A 35 3.66 -11.33 2.70
CA LEU A 35 3.89 -11.83 4.05
C LEU A 35 2.74 -12.75 4.52
N ALA A 36 1.48 -12.33 4.34
CA ALA A 36 0.32 -13.14 4.70
C ALA A 36 0.24 -14.44 3.88
N LYS A 37 0.61 -14.41 2.59
CA LYS A 37 0.78 -15.59 1.73
C LYS A 37 1.81 -16.56 2.31
N SER A 38 2.98 -16.04 2.66
CA SER A 38 4.11 -16.86 3.15
C SER A 38 3.78 -17.59 4.46
N LYS A 39 2.86 -17.07 5.27
CA LYS A 39 2.35 -17.69 6.49
C LYS A 39 1.34 -18.83 6.24
N GLY A 40 1.02 -19.16 4.99
CA GLY A 40 0.13 -20.27 4.63
C GLY A 40 -1.37 -19.96 4.73
N HIS A 41 -1.75 -18.70 4.97
CA HIS A 41 -3.15 -18.24 5.06
C HIS A 41 -3.78 -17.91 3.71
N PHE A 42 -3.34 -18.59 2.66
CA PHE A 42 -3.80 -18.31 1.30
C PHE A 42 -4.89 -19.29 0.87
N THR A 43 -6.13 -18.81 0.82
CA THR A 43 -7.20 -19.41 0.02
C THR A 43 -7.37 -18.58 -1.26
N GLU A 44 -7.66 -19.22 -2.40
CA GLU A 44 -8.03 -18.54 -3.64
C GLU A 44 -9.27 -17.66 -3.39
N GLY A 45 -9.07 -16.40 -2.99
CA GLY A 45 -10.11 -15.47 -2.54
C GLY A 45 -9.68 -14.60 -1.36
N GLY A 46 -8.86 -15.13 -0.44
CA GLY A 46 -8.32 -14.37 0.70
C GLY A 46 -7.38 -13.23 0.27
N SER A 47 -6.64 -13.41 -0.83
CA SER A 47 -5.77 -12.35 -1.35
C SER A 47 -6.52 -11.10 -1.76
N PHE A 48 -7.69 -11.25 -2.38
CA PHE A 48 -8.48 -10.11 -2.84
C PHE A 48 -9.00 -9.29 -1.66
N ALA A 49 -9.43 -9.97 -0.58
CA ALA A 49 -9.83 -9.33 0.65
C ALA A 49 -8.67 -8.52 1.29
N LEU A 50 -7.44 -9.05 1.28
CA LEU A 50 -6.26 -8.35 1.80
C LEU A 50 -5.92 -7.08 1.01
N TRP A 51 -6.00 -7.14 -0.32
CA TRP A 51 -5.81 -5.97 -1.18
C TRP A 51 -6.90 -4.91 -0.94
N PHE A 52 -8.16 -5.34 -0.79
CA PHE A 52 -9.28 -4.46 -0.47
C PHE A 52 -9.06 -3.73 0.86
N VAL A 53 -8.64 -4.45 1.91
CA VAL A 53 -8.29 -3.84 3.21
C VAL A 53 -7.11 -2.87 3.08
N GLY A 54 -6.06 -3.23 2.34
CA GLY A 54 -4.89 -2.37 2.14
C GLY A 54 -5.23 -1.05 1.45
N ILE A 55 -6.07 -1.09 0.40
CA ILE A 55 -6.45 0.08 -0.40
C ILE A 55 -7.46 0.97 0.35
N PHE A 56 -8.48 0.37 0.97
CA PHE A 56 -9.60 1.14 1.55
C PHE A 56 -9.46 1.45 3.04
N ALA A 57 -8.74 0.64 3.82
CA ALA A 57 -8.49 0.93 5.24
C ALA A 57 -7.14 1.60 5.45
N SER A 58 -6.05 0.90 5.12
CA SER A 58 -4.68 1.41 4.98
C SER A 58 -3.67 0.25 4.93
N PRO A 59 -2.44 0.48 4.42
CA PRO A 59 -1.33 -0.45 4.53
C PRO A 59 -0.98 -0.76 5.99
N PHE A 60 -1.20 0.18 6.92
CA PHE A 60 -0.96 -0.03 8.35
C PHE A 60 -1.87 -1.10 8.95
N VAL A 61 -3.18 -1.02 8.67
CA VAL A 61 -4.15 -2.03 9.15
C VAL A 61 -3.82 -3.40 8.55
N LEU A 62 -3.49 -3.44 7.26
CA LEU A 62 -3.09 -4.67 6.59
C LEU A 62 -1.77 -5.24 7.15
N GLY A 63 -0.80 -4.39 7.48
CA GLY A 63 0.46 -4.80 8.10
C GLY A 63 0.27 -5.39 9.49
N LEU A 64 -0.55 -4.76 10.34
CA LEU A 64 -0.91 -5.31 11.66
C LEU A 64 -1.61 -6.67 11.53
N TYR A 65 -2.52 -6.79 10.57
CA TYR A 65 -3.18 -8.05 10.26
C TYR A 65 -2.18 -9.13 9.82
N ALA A 66 -1.31 -8.81 8.85
CA ALA A 66 -0.33 -9.75 8.31
C ALA A 66 0.69 -10.21 9.36
N VAL A 67 1.12 -9.33 10.26
CA VAL A 67 2.03 -9.67 11.37
C VAL A 67 1.33 -10.55 12.41
N GLY A 68 0.07 -10.24 12.74
CA GLY A 68 -0.72 -10.98 13.73
C GLY A 68 -1.19 -12.38 13.29
N LEU A 69 -1.11 -12.69 11.99
CA LEU A 69 -1.45 -14.03 11.50
C LEU A 69 -0.47 -15.09 12.06
N PRO A 70 -0.96 -16.18 12.65
CA PRO A 70 -0.11 -17.28 13.10
C PRO A 70 0.58 -17.95 11.90
N ASN A 71 1.76 -18.54 12.09
CA ASN A 71 2.39 -19.29 11.01
C ASN A 71 1.66 -20.62 10.84
N LYS A 72 1.05 -20.89 9.67
CA LYS A 72 0.35 -22.17 9.44
C LYS A 72 1.32 -23.34 9.23
N HIS A 73 2.61 -23.03 9.07
CA HIS A 73 3.69 -23.99 8.84
C HIS A 73 4.48 -24.34 10.12
N GLU A 74 4.08 -23.82 11.27
CA GLU A 74 4.57 -24.21 12.61
C GLU A 74 3.52 -25.11 13.30
#